data_AF-A0A3S4RAD1-F1
#
_entry.id   AF-A0A3S4RAD1-F1
#
_cell.length_a   1.000
_cell.length_b   1.000
_cell.length_c   1.000
_cell.angle_alpha   90.00
_cell.angle_beta   90.00
_cell.angle_gamma   90.00
#
_symmetry.space_group_name_H-M   'P 1'
#
loop_
_entity.id
_entity.type
_entity.pdbx_description
1 polymer ?
#
loop_
_entity_poly.entity_id
_entity_poly.type
_entity_poly.pdbx_seq_one_letter_code
_entity_poly.pdbx_strand_id
1 'polypeptide(L)'
;PQGSNTTHLQAVKGRVVTGGSNTLIMQKNMGGKPNMLGKTPPGKDGAAGKSGTFVICEICDGYIKDLEQLRTHMQWIHKVKIHPKMLASRPPLNCQKCQWRFFTDQGLERHLLGAHGLVTSNMQDMVDQNQDGGRCTICGRVFANKLVAHMNQVHKITLRPAHLSYKCTVCSATFNLYRLFENHVYMVHSGSVKRNSDK
;
A
#
# COMPACT_ATOMS: atom_id res chain seq x y z
N PRO A 1 -14.73 -35.75 6.18
CA PRO A 1 -14.92 -34.64 7.15
C PRO A 1 -13.66 -34.42 8.02
N GLN A 2 -12.69 -33.65 7.51
CA GLN A 2 -11.58 -32.99 8.23
C GLN A 2 -11.13 -31.89 7.24
N GLY A 3 -11.12 -30.58 7.50
CA GLY A 3 -10.85 -29.82 8.71
C GLY A 3 -9.76 -28.79 8.37
N SER A 4 -10.00 -27.90 7.39
CA SER A 4 -9.01 -26.92 6.93
C SER A 4 -8.90 -25.77 7.91
N ASN A 5 -7.79 -25.71 8.65
CA ASN A 5 -7.38 -24.57 9.45
C ASN A 5 -7.00 -23.39 8.54
N THR A 6 -7.99 -22.58 8.18
CA THR A 6 -7.81 -21.25 7.61
C THR A 6 -7.54 -20.27 8.76
N THR A 7 -6.27 -20.14 9.16
CA THR A 7 -5.87 -19.06 10.06
C THR A 7 -6.01 -17.75 9.30
N HIS A 8 -7.16 -17.13 9.54
CA HIS A 8 -7.66 -15.86 9.05
C HIS A 8 -6.55 -14.78 9.08
N LEU A 9 -6.00 -14.45 7.90
CA LEU A 9 -5.21 -13.23 7.69
C LEU A 9 -6.11 -12.05 8.07
N GLN A 10 -5.96 -11.53 9.28
CA GLN A 10 -6.50 -10.22 9.65
C GLN A 10 -5.69 -9.16 8.89
N ALA A 11 -6.09 -8.93 7.64
CA ALA A 11 -5.60 -7.86 6.80
C ALA A 11 -6.02 -6.52 7.42
N VAL A 12 -5.02 -5.71 7.74
CA VAL A 12 -5.12 -4.45 8.47
C VAL A 12 -5.82 -3.40 7.61
N LYS A 13 -7.16 -3.36 7.64
CA LYS A 13 -8.02 -2.30 7.05
C LYS A 13 -7.25 -0.99 6.94
N GLY A 14 -7.17 -0.40 5.74
CA GLY A 14 -6.55 0.91 5.52
C GLY A 14 -6.82 1.85 6.70
N ARG A 15 -5.80 2.05 7.53
CA ARG A 15 -5.94 2.73 8.82
C ARG A 15 -4.83 3.77 8.91
N VAL A 16 -5.23 4.98 9.30
CA VAL A 16 -4.56 5.61 10.42
C VAL A 16 -4.61 4.58 11.54
N VAL A 17 -3.48 3.93 11.81
CA VAL A 17 -3.43 2.90 12.85
C VAL A 17 -3.37 3.66 14.17
N THR A 18 -4.52 3.84 14.82
CA THR A 18 -4.54 4.13 16.25
C THR A 18 -4.06 2.86 16.94
N GLY A 19 -2.80 2.87 17.35
CA GLY A 19 -2.16 1.75 18.01
C GLY A 19 -2.89 1.42 19.31
N GLY A 20 -3.52 0.23 19.35
CA GLY A 20 -3.72 -0.49 20.59
C GLY A 20 -2.39 -1.09 21.01
N SER A 21 -2.00 -0.86 22.26
CA SER A 21 -0.69 -1.16 22.84
C SER A 21 -0.19 -2.57 22.57
N ASN A 22 1.00 -2.66 21.98
CA ASN A 22 2.02 -3.66 22.31
C ASN A 22 3.39 -3.03 22.06
N THR A 23 4.15 -2.87 23.14
CA THR A 23 5.52 -2.37 23.16
C THR A 23 6.44 -3.25 22.32
N LEU A 24 7.26 -2.65 21.44
CA LEU A 24 8.55 -3.23 21.08
C LEU A 24 9.67 -2.21 21.26
N ILE A 25 10.58 -2.63 22.11
CA ILE A 25 11.76 -1.98 22.63
C ILE A 25 12.76 -1.78 21.48
N MET A 26 13.36 -0.59 21.38
CA MET A 26 14.55 -0.38 20.57
C MET A 26 15.71 -1.16 21.20
N GLN A 27 16.27 -2.14 20.49
CA GLN A 27 17.63 -2.58 20.77
C GLN A 27 18.34 -3.15 19.53
N LYS A 28 19.63 -2.80 19.47
CA LYS A 28 20.60 -3.09 18.42
C LYS A 28 20.98 -4.58 18.40
N ASN A 29 21.10 -5.11 17.18
CA ASN A 29 22.08 -6.08 16.64
C ASN A 29 22.30 -7.50 17.26
N MET A 30 22.54 -8.45 16.33
CA MET A 30 23.25 -9.75 16.43
C MET A 30 22.53 -10.99 17.03
N GLY A 31 22.30 -12.00 16.15
CA GLY A 31 22.50 -13.45 16.38
C GLY A 31 21.71 -14.23 17.45
N GLY A 32 20.91 -15.22 17.03
CA GLY A 32 20.53 -16.39 17.85
C GLY A 32 19.03 -16.73 17.92
N LYS A 33 18.65 -17.99 17.62
CA LYS A 33 17.37 -18.65 17.99
C LYS A 33 17.35 -18.94 19.51
N PRO A 34 16.21 -19.20 20.23
CA PRO A 34 15.10 -20.11 19.87
C PRO A 34 13.67 -19.87 20.49
N ASN A 35 12.78 -20.84 20.19
CA ASN A 35 11.45 -21.29 20.67
C ASN A 35 10.68 -20.71 21.92
N MET A 36 9.36 -20.53 21.71
CA MET A 36 8.15 -21.03 22.43
C MET A 36 7.63 -20.46 23.78
N LEU A 37 6.27 -20.47 23.83
CA LEU A 37 5.29 -20.44 24.94
C LEU A 37 4.84 -19.09 25.54
N GLY A 38 3.51 -18.92 25.61
CA GLY A 38 2.81 -17.70 26.00
C GLY A 38 2.46 -17.57 27.48
N LYS A 39 1.82 -16.44 27.81
CA LYS A 39 0.94 -16.17 28.97
C LYS A 39 0.32 -14.76 28.81
N THR A 40 -0.96 -14.64 29.13
CA THR A 40 -1.79 -13.42 29.17
C THR A 40 -1.44 -12.52 30.37
N PRO A 41 -1.73 -11.19 30.35
CA PRO A 41 -1.41 -10.28 31.45
C PRO A 41 -2.61 -9.95 32.36
N PRO A 42 -2.39 -9.62 33.64
CA PRO A 42 -3.37 -8.91 34.47
C PRO A 42 -3.06 -7.40 34.59
N GLY A 43 -4.12 -6.60 34.65
CA GLY A 43 -4.22 -5.48 35.59
C GLY A 43 -3.51 -4.15 35.28
N LYS A 44 -4.23 -3.24 34.59
CA LYS A 44 -4.46 -1.80 34.91
C LYS A 44 -3.51 -1.11 35.90
N ASP A 45 -2.89 -0.01 35.45
CA ASP A 45 -2.99 1.33 36.07
C ASP A 45 -2.51 2.43 35.11
N GLY A 46 -3.14 3.61 35.22
CA GLY A 46 -3.14 4.65 34.20
C GLY A 46 -1.93 5.59 34.19
N ALA A 47 -1.55 6.00 32.98
CA ALA A 47 -0.88 7.27 32.70
C ALA A 47 -1.26 7.71 31.28
N ALA A 48 -1.95 8.84 31.18
CA ALA A 48 -2.41 9.42 29.92
C ALA A 48 -1.22 10.02 29.13
N GLY A 49 -0.54 9.18 28.35
CA GLY A 49 0.41 9.61 27.31
C GLY A 49 -0.30 9.77 25.97
N LYS A 50 -0.11 10.92 25.31
CA LYS A 50 -0.68 11.21 23.98
C LYS A 50 -0.27 10.15 22.96
N SER A 51 -1.20 9.30 22.55
CA SER A 51 -1.00 8.29 21.51
C SER A 51 -0.76 8.96 20.15
N GLY A 52 0.48 8.85 19.63
CA GLY A 52 0.78 9.27 18.26
C GLY A 52 0.03 8.40 17.24
N THR A 53 -0.76 9.01 16.37
CA THR A 53 -1.38 8.34 15.23
C THR A 53 -0.35 8.16 14.13
N PHE A 54 -0.10 6.94 13.64
CA PHE A 54 0.84 6.70 12.54
C PHE A 54 0.11 6.29 11.25
N VAL A 55 0.73 6.60 10.11
CA VAL A 55 0.31 6.23 8.76
C VAL A 55 1.32 5.24 8.19
N ILE A 56 0.84 4.19 7.53
CA ILE A 56 1.71 3.17 6.91
C ILE A 56 1.88 3.48 5.42
N CYS A 57 3.12 3.45 4.94
CA CYS A 57 3.43 3.55 3.52
C CYS A 57 2.92 2.34 2.75
N GLU A 58 2.12 2.57 1.71
CA GLU A 58 1.54 1.50 0.87
C GLU A 58 2.51 0.84 -0.12
N ILE A 59 3.78 1.27 -0.17
CA ILE A 59 4.83 0.70 -1.04
C ILE A 59 5.86 -0.10 -0.23
N CYS A 60 6.33 0.43 0.91
CA CYS A 60 7.35 -0.21 1.75
C CYS A 60 6.88 -0.67 3.13
N ASP A 61 5.63 -0.38 3.52
CA ASP A 61 5.07 -0.62 4.86
C ASP A 61 5.83 0.10 5.99
N GLY A 62 6.56 1.17 5.65
CA GLY A 62 7.21 2.05 6.62
C GLY A 62 6.18 2.80 7.48
N TYR A 63 6.45 2.90 8.77
CA TYR A 63 5.65 3.69 9.71
C TYR A 63 6.04 5.15 9.64
N ILE A 64 5.06 6.01 9.42
CA ILE A 64 5.26 7.44 9.20
C ILE A 64 4.34 8.20 10.16
N LYS A 65 4.83 9.30 10.73
CA LYS A 65 4.14 9.99 11.82
C LYS A 65 2.82 10.66 11.42
N ASP A 66 2.66 11.10 10.17
CA ASP A 66 1.44 11.72 9.67
C ASP A 66 1.41 11.75 8.13
N LEU A 67 0.32 12.29 7.57
CA LEU A 67 0.12 12.41 6.13
C LEU A 67 1.10 13.36 5.45
N GLU A 68 1.48 14.47 6.09
CA GLU A 68 2.42 15.42 5.48
C GLU A 68 3.80 14.78 5.31
N GLN A 69 4.22 13.99 6.30
CA GLN A 69 5.47 13.24 6.24
C GLN A 69 5.36 12.00 5.35
N LEU A 70 4.16 11.46 5.14
CA LEU A 70 3.94 10.47 4.08
C LEU A 70 4.22 11.08 2.71
N ARG A 71 3.77 12.33 2.46
CA ARG A 71 4.04 13.02 1.19
C ARG A 71 5.54 13.17 0.93
N THR A 72 6.29 13.64 1.92
CA THR A 72 7.75 13.81 1.76
C THR A 72 8.46 12.46 1.64
N HIS A 73 8.04 11.46 2.40
CA HIS A 73 8.54 10.09 2.28
C HIS A 73 8.36 9.55 0.85
N MET A 74 7.17 9.69 0.27
CA MET A 74 6.87 9.22 -1.08
C MET A 74 7.72 9.95 -2.13
N GLN A 75 7.90 11.26 -1.97
CA GLN A 75 8.69 12.09 -2.88
C GLN A 75 10.18 11.72 -2.88
N TRP A 76 10.76 11.47 -1.71
CA TRP A 76 12.20 11.29 -1.57
C TRP A 76 12.64 9.83 -1.71
N ILE A 77 11.87 8.91 -1.12
CA ILE A 77 12.18 7.47 -1.07
C ILE A 77 11.66 6.76 -2.31
N HIS A 78 10.39 6.98 -2.65
CA HIS A 78 9.73 6.29 -3.76
C HIS A 78 9.76 7.07 -5.08
N LYS A 79 10.24 8.32 -5.06
CA LYS A 79 10.21 9.25 -6.21
C LYS A 79 8.80 9.49 -6.75
N VAL A 80 7.77 9.23 -5.94
CA VAL A 80 6.36 9.44 -6.29
C VAL A 80 5.88 10.77 -5.73
N LYS A 81 5.32 11.62 -6.60
CA LYS A 81 4.78 12.92 -6.19
C LYS A 81 3.30 12.76 -5.81
N ILE A 82 2.96 12.92 -4.54
CA ILE A 82 1.55 13.01 -4.12
C ILE A 82 1.17 14.49 -4.00
N HIS A 83 0.17 14.91 -4.78
CA HIS A 83 -0.30 16.29 -4.74
C HIS A 83 -0.98 16.59 -3.39
N PRO A 84 -0.72 17.73 -2.72
CA PRO A 84 -1.29 18.04 -1.40
C PRO A 84 -2.82 17.88 -1.31
N LYS A 85 -3.56 18.26 -2.36
CA LYS A 85 -5.02 18.07 -2.46
C LYS A 85 -5.45 16.60 -2.36
N MET A 86 -4.62 15.66 -2.82
CA MET A 86 -4.88 14.22 -2.70
C MET A 86 -4.75 13.71 -1.27
N LEU A 87 -3.96 14.37 -0.41
CA LEU A 87 -3.87 14.00 1.01
C LEU A 87 -5.04 14.54 1.84
N ALA A 88 -5.60 15.69 1.43
CA ALA A 88 -6.79 16.26 2.05
C ALA A 88 -8.08 15.50 1.65
N SER A 89 -8.05 14.77 0.54
CA SER A 89 -9.17 13.97 0.04
C SER A 89 -8.92 12.47 0.28
N ARG A 90 -9.97 11.64 0.22
CA ARG A 90 -9.79 10.17 0.27
C ARG A 90 -8.86 9.71 -0.88
N PRO A 91 -7.99 8.70 -0.67
CA PRO A 91 -7.10 8.21 -1.72
C PRO A 91 -7.88 7.90 -3.01
N PRO A 92 -7.44 8.39 -4.18
CA PRO A 92 -8.29 8.42 -5.36
C PRO A 92 -8.45 7.03 -6.00
N LEU A 93 -7.45 6.17 -5.86
CA LEU A 93 -7.52 4.83 -6.42
C LEU A 93 -8.29 3.93 -5.47
N ASN A 94 -9.23 3.16 -6.00
CA ASN A 94 -9.94 2.13 -5.25
C ASN A 94 -9.67 0.75 -5.87
N CYS A 95 -9.63 -0.27 -5.02
CA CYS A 95 -9.65 -1.64 -5.50
C CYS A 95 -11.05 -1.97 -5.99
N GLN A 96 -11.16 -2.59 -7.17
CA GLN A 96 -12.45 -3.01 -7.72
C GLN A 96 -12.99 -4.30 -7.08
N LYS A 97 -12.18 -4.97 -6.24
CA LYS A 97 -12.53 -6.23 -5.57
C LYS A 97 -12.82 -6.07 -4.08
N CYS A 98 -12.45 -4.95 -3.47
CA CYS A 98 -12.68 -4.68 -2.06
C CYS A 98 -12.68 -3.17 -1.78
N GLN A 99 -13.02 -2.77 -0.56
CA GLN A 99 -13.17 -1.35 -0.20
C GLN A 99 -11.85 -0.58 0.00
N TRP A 100 -10.72 -1.19 -0.34
CA TRP A 100 -9.40 -0.60 -0.12
C TRP A 100 -9.08 0.48 -1.14
N ARG A 101 -8.34 1.50 -0.68
CA ARG A 101 -8.01 2.66 -1.48
C ARG A 101 -6.53 3.00 -1.32
N PHE A 102 -5.94 3.53 -2.38
CA PHE A 102 -4.50 3.76 -2.52
C PHE A 102 -4.23 5.16 -3.08
N PHE A 103 -3.08 5.72 -2.70
CA PHE A 103 -2.63 7.00 -3.23
C PHE A 103 -1.90 6.84 -4.56
N THR A 104 -1.28 5.68 -4.78
CA THR A 104 -0.39 5.35 -5.87
C THR A 104 -0.82 4.06 -6.55
N ASP A 105 -0.54 3.97 -7.84
CA ASP A 105 -0.70 2.74 -8.62
C ASP A 105 0.14 1.60 -8.07
N GLN A 106 1.40 1.87 -7.69
CA GLN A 106 2.28 0.87 -7.07
C GLN A 106 1.67 0.25 -5.82
N GLY A 107 1.05 1.06 -4.96
CA GLY A 107 0.34 0.56 -3.78
C GLY A 107 -0.86 -0.32 -4.15
N LEU A 108 -1.65 0.10 -5.14
CA LEU A 108 -2.79 -0.67 -5.63
C LEU A 108 -2.35 -2.01 -6.27
N GLU A 109 -1.36 -2.00 -7.15
CA GLU A 109 -0.87 -3.21 -7.84
C GLU A 109 -0.26 -4.20 -6.84
N ARG A 110 0.52 -3.70 -5.88
CA ARG A 110 1.05 -4.52 -4.78
C ARG A 110 -0.06 -5.17 -3.96
N HIS A 111 -1.15 -4.45 -3.71
CA HIS A 111 -2.33 -4.99 -3.03
C HIS A 111 -3.05 -6.03 -3.89
N LEU A 112 -3.27 -5.77 -5.18
CA LEU A 112 -3.92 -6.70 -6.11
C LEU A 112 -3.16 -8.01 -6.22
N LEU A 113 -1.83 -7.94 -6.29
CA LEU A 113 -0.95 -9.09 -6.32
C LEU A 113 -1.12 -9.93 -5.05
N GLY A 114 -0.99 -9.31 -3.88
CA GLY A 114 -0.96 -10.02 -2.60
C GLY A 114 -2.33 -10.48 -2.08
N ALA A 115 -3.36 -9.66 -2.24
CA ALA A 115 -4.69 -9.92 -1.66
C ALA A 115 -5.64 -10.63 -2.64
N HIS A 116 -5.43 -10.44 -3.94
CA HIS A 116 -6.35 -10.93 -4.96
C HIS A 116 -5.69 -11.86 -5.99
N GLY A 117 -4.36 -12.04 -5.94
CA GLY A 117 -3.63 -12.83 -6.93
C GLY A 117 -3.79 -12.27 -8.35
N LEU A 118 -3.99 -10.96 -8.48
CA LEU A 118 -4.22 -10.31 -9.76
C LEU A 118 -2.94 -9.65 -10.26
N VAL A 119 -2.63 -9.89 -11.53
CA VAL A 119 -1.49 -9.30 -12.23
C VAL A 119 -2.02 -8.38 -13.32
N THR A 120 -1.66 -7.10 -13.25
CA THR A 120 -2.05 -6.09 -14.23
C THR A 120 -1.16 -6.19 -15.47
N SER A 121 -1.58 -5.61 -16.59
CA SER A 121 -0.73 -5.53 -17.79
C SER A 121 0.60 -4.82 -17.50
N ASN A 122 0.58 -3.71 -16.75
CA ASN A 122 1.78 -2.99 -16.33
C ASN A 122 2.73 -3.86 -15.50
N MET A 123 2.19 -4.62 -14.54
CA MET A 123 3.01 -5.53 -13.74
C MET A 123 3.57 -6.69 -14.56
N GLN A 124 2.82 -7.18 -15.55
CA GLN A 124 3.33 -8.18 -16.49
C GLN A 124 4.48 -7.63 -17.34
N ASP A 125 4.34 -6.40 -17.86
CA ASP A 125 5.41 -5.74 -18.62
C ASP A 125 6.68 -5.57 -17.76
N MET A 126 6.51 -5.26 -16.46
CA MET A 126 7.62 -5.20 -15.51
C MET A 126 8.27 -6.56 -15.27
N VAL A 127 7.49 -7.65 -15.20
CA VAL A 127 8.04 -9.01 -15.10
C VAL A 127 8.90 -9.32 -16.33
N ASP A 128 8.39 -9.02 -17.51
CA ASP A 128 9.07 -9.30 -18.79
C ASP A 128 10.39 -8.50 -18.90
N GLN A 129 10.42 -7.29 -18.33
CA GLN A 129 11.62 -6.44 -18.24
C GLN A 129 12.52 -6.74 -17.02
N ASN A 130 12.19 -7.75 -16.20
CA ASN A 130 12.86 -8.04 -14.91
C ASN A 130 12.91 -6.83 -13.94
N GLN A 131 11.89 -5.98 -13.98
CA GLN A 131 11.69 -4.80 -13.15
C GLN A 131 10.57 -4.97 -12.12
N ASP A 132 9.99 -6.17 -11.96
CA ASP A 132 8.95 -6.50 -10.97
C ASP A 132 9.50 -6.63 -9.53
N GLY A 133 10.42 -5.75 -9.13
CA GLY A 133 10.94 -5.68 -7.77
C GLY A 133 9.90 -5.17 -6.77
N GLY A 134 10.15 -5.37 -5.49
CA GLY A 134 9.33 -4.80 -4.42
C GLY A 134 9.31 -5.61 -3.14
N ARG A 135 8.49 -5.17 -2.20
CA ARG A 135 8.29 -5.83 -0.90
C ARG A 135 7.14 -6.82 -0.98
N CYS A 136 7.39 -8.06 -0.56
CA CYS A 136 6.36 -9.08 -0.42
C CYS A 136 5.36 -8.72 0.67
N THR A 137 4.07 -8.74 0.34
CA THR A 137 2.96 -8.43 1.26
C THR A 137 2.69 -9.53 2.29
N ILE A 138 3.17 -10.75 2.05
CA ILE A 138 2.96 -11.91 2.94
C ILE A 138 4.16 -12.10 3.88
N CYS A 139 5.38 -12.16 3.36
CA CYS A 139 6.57 -12.42 4.16
C CYS A 139 7.46 -11.19 4.41
N GLY A 140 7.14 -10.02 3.86
CA GLY A 140 7.87 -8.78 4.11
C GLY A 140 9.26 -8.69 3.49
N ARG A 141 9.74 -9.73 2.79
CA ARG A 141 11.03 -9.73 2.09
C ARG A 141 11.03 -8.73 0.94
N VAL A 142 12.17 -8.08 0.74
CA VAL A 142 12.38 -7.11 -0.34
C VAL A 142 13.15 -7.79 -1.46
N PHE A 143 12.67 -7.63 -2.68
CA PHE A 143 13.21 -8.23 -3.90
C PHE A 143 13.63 -7.13 -4.87
N ALA A 144 14.80 -7.28 -5.49
CA ALA A 144 15.21 -6.40 -6.59
C ALA A 144 14.42 -6.67 -7.88
N ASN A 145 14.02 -7.92 -8.11
CA ASN A 145 13.17 -8.40 -9.20
C ASN A 145 12.55 -9.75 -8.83
N LYS A 146 11.70 -10.29 -9.70
CA LYS A 146 11.03 -11.60 -9.59
C LYS A 146 10.07 -11.71 -8.39
N LEU A 147 9.49 -10.60 -7.94
CA LEU A 147 8.51 -10.59 -6.87
C LEU A 147 7.28 -11.41 -7.25
N VAL A 148 6.81 -11.30 -8.50
CA VAL A 148 5.60 -11.99 -8.97
C VAL A 148 5.83 -13.50 -9.00
N ALA A 149 6.99 -13.94 -9.48
CA ALA A 149 7.38 -15.35 -9.45
C ALA A 149 7.47 -15.88 -8.01
N HIS A 150 8.03 -15.08 -7.09
CA HIS A 150 8.06 -15.42 -5.66
C HIS A 150 6.66 -15.66 -5.07
N MET A 151 5.67 -14.84 -5.42
CA MET A 151 4.29 -15.02 -4.96
C MET A 151 3.71 -16.37 -5.38
N ASN A 152 3.93 -16.75 -6.64
CA ASN A 152 3.44 -18.03 -7.15
C ASN A 152 4.21 -19.22 -6.52
N GLN A 153 5.54 -19.14 -6.47
CA GLN A 153 6.37 -20.28 -6.07
C GLN A 153 6.36 -20.55 -4.56
N VAL A 154 6.43 -19.50 -3.74
CA VAL A 154 6.56 -19.61 -2.29
C VAL A 154 5.21 -19.52 -1.60
N HIS A 155 4.36 -18.58 -2.03
CA HIS A 155 3.06 -18.36 -1.42
C HIS A 155 1.91 -19.08 -2.12
N LYS A 156 2.20 -19.81 -3.21
CA LYS A 156 1.23 -20.62 -3.97
C LYS A 156 0.01 -19.81 -4.41
N ILE A 157 0.20 -18.51 -4.65
CA ILE A 157 -0.85 -17.62 -5.14
C ILE A 157 -1.09 -17.94 -6.61
N THR A 158 -2.33 -18.31 -6.95
CA THR A 158 -2.76 -18.44 -8.35
C THR A 158 -2.88 -17.05 -8.97
N LEU A 159 -1.96 -16.74 -9.89
CA LEU A 159 -1.93 -15.46 -10.58
C LEU A 159 -2.93 -15.46 -11.75
N ARG A 160 -3.72 -14.40 -11.85
CA ARG A 160 -4.68 -14.18 -12.94
C ARG A 160 -4.50 -12.79 -13.55
N PRO A 161 -4.56 -12.65 -14.88
CA PRO A 161 -4.54 -11.34 -15.51
C PRO A 161 -5.71 -10.46 -15.06
N ALA A 162 -5.46 -9.16 -14.91
CA ALA A 162 -6.47 -8.16 -14.61
C ALA A 162 -6.27 -6.91 -15.48
N HIS A 163 -7.35 -6.46 -16.13
CA HIS A 163 -7.39 -5.15 -16.74
C HIS A 163 -7.95 -4.14 -15.73
N LEU A 164 -7.14 -3.15 -15.37
CA LEU A 164 -7.58 -2.07 -14.52
C LEU A 164 -8.17 -0.93 -15.34
N SER A 165 -9.25 -0.35 -14.80
CA SER A 165 -9.78 0.93 -15.25
C SER A 165 -9.75 1.93 -14.09
N TYR A 166 -9.21 3.11 -14.37
CA TYR A 166 -9.03 4.20 -13.43
C TYR A 166 -10.15 5.21 -13.64
N LYS A 167 -11.11 5.24 -12.72
CA LYS A 167 -12.25 6.15 -12.78
C LYS A 167 -11.96 7.41 -11.96
N CYS A 168 -12.15 8.57 -12.57
CA CYS A 168 -12.12 9.83 -11.84
C CYS A 168 -13.24 9.89 -10.80
N THR A 169 -12.91 10.35 -9.59
CA THR A 169 -13.91 10.50 -8.52
C THR A 169 -14.58 11.87 -8.54
N VAL A 170 -14.06 12.81 -9.33
CA VAL A 170 -14.56 14.19 -9.47
C VAL A 170 -15.45 14.35 -10.70
N CYS A 171 -15.23 13.55 -11.75
CA CYS A 171 -16.05 13.53 -12.96
C CYS A 171 -16.25 12.11 -13.50
N SER A 172 -16.97 11.95 -14.61
CA SER A 172 -17.27 10.63 -15.20
C SER A 172 -16.14 10.04 -16.06
N ALA A 173 -14.98 10.70 -16.16
CA ALA A 173 -13.88 10.23 -17.00
C ALA A 173 -13.29 8.90 -16.48
N THR A 174 -12.97 7.99 -17.41
CA THR A 174 -12.38 6.69 -17.12
C THR A 174 -11.18 6.46 -18.04
N PHE A 175 -10.09 5.94 -17.47
CA PHE A 175 -8.82 5.73 -18.17
C PHE A 175 -8.38 4.28 -18.02
N ASN A 176 -7.69 3.74 -19.03
CA ASN A 176 -7.11 2.40 -19.00
C ASN A 176 -5.67 2.38 -18.42
N LEU A 177 -4.99 3.53 -18.36
CA LEU A 177 -3.66 3.68 -17.78
C LEU A 177 -3.66 4.70 -16.65
N TYR A 178 -2.87 4.42 -15.60
CA TYR A 178 -2.74 5.31 -14.45
C TYR A 178 -2.18 6.69 -14.84
N ARG A 179 -1.12 6.74 -15.67
CA ARG A 179 -0.53 8.01 -16.12
C ARG A 179 -1.54 8.94 -16.82
N LEU A 180 -2.47 8.37 -17.58
CA LEU A 180 -3.53 9.16 -18.23
C LEU A 180 -4.52 9.71 -17.21
N PHE A 181 -4.90 8.89 -16.23
CA PHE A 181 -5.73 9.30 -15.10
C PHE A 181 -5.06 10.39 -14.24
N GLU A 182 -3.78 10.22 -13.90
CA GLU A 182 -3.00 11.19 -13.13
C GLU A 182 -2.91 12.53 -13.87
N ASN A 183 -2.54 12.49 -15.15
CA ASN A 183 -2.51 13.68 -16.01
C ASN A 183 -3.88 14.37 -16.07
N HIS A 184 -4.97 13.61 -16.18
CA HIS A 184 -6.32 14.16 -16.17
C HIS A 184 -6.64 14.86 -14.84
N VAL A 185 -6.38 14.21 -13.71
CA VAL A 185 -6.61 14.83 -12.39
C VAL A 185 -5.77 16.10 -12.23
N TYR A 186 -4.53 16.08 -12.69
CA TYR A 186 -3.66 17.25 -12.65
C TYR A 186 -4.19 18.38 -13.55
N MET A 187 -4.41 18.14 -14.83
CA MET A 187 -4.76 19.19 -15.78
C MET A 187 -6.18 19.73 -15.59
N VAL A 188 -7.14 18.87 -15.26
CA VAL A 188 -8.57 19.21 -15.21
C VAL A 188 -9.03 19.62 -13.81
N HIS A 189 -8.50 18.97 -12.77
CA HIS A 189 -9.00 19.13 -11.39
C HIS A 189 -8.01 19.81 -10.43
N SER A 190 -6.71 19.86 -10.75
CA SER A 190 -5.73 20.48 -9.84
C SER A 190 -5.63 22.00 -9.99
N GLY A 191 -6.15 22.57 -11.10
CA GLY A 191 -6.34 24.01 -11.24
C GLY A 191 -5.03 24.79 -11.19
N SER A 192 -4.18 24.60 -12.20
CA SER A 192 -3.12 25.53 -12.56
C SER A 192 -3.10 25.76 -14.08
N VAL A 193 -4.28 25.83 -14.69
CA VAL A 193 -4.40 26.46 -16.01
C VAL A 193 -4.37 27.96 -15.72
N LYS A 194 -3.20 28.59 -15.90
CA LYS A 194 -3.19 30.01 -16.28
C LYS A 194 -4.06 30.09 -17.53
N ARG A 195 -5.30 30.53 -17.37
CA ARG A 195 -6.09 31.02 -18.48
C ARG A 195 -5.34 32.26 -18.95
N ASN A 196 -4.59 32.14 -20.03
CA ASN A 196 -4.21 33.31 -20.80
C ASN A 196 -5.50 33.73 -21.51
N SER A 197 -6.31 34.53 -20.81
CA SER A 197 -7.14 35.51 -21.47
C SER A 197 -6.18 36.54 -22.05
N ASP A 198 -6.08 36.61 -23.37
CA ASP A 198 -6.07 37.90 -24.06
C ASP A 198 -6.24 37.69 -25.57
N LYS A 199 -7.27 38.38 -26.07
CA LYS A 199 -7.63 38.82 -27.44
C LYS A 199 -7.06 38.10 -28.65
#